data_AF-A0A848ZUH7-F1
#
_entry.id   AF-A0A848ZUH7-F1
#
_cell.length_a   1.000
_cell.length_b   1.000
_cell.length_c   1.000
_cell.angle_alpha   90.00
_cell.angle_beta   90.00
_cell.angle_gamma   90.00
#
_symmetry.space_group_name_H-M   'P 1'
#
loop_
_entity.id
_entity.type
_entity.pdbx_description
1 polymer ?
#
loop_
_entity_poly.entity_id
_entity_poly.type
_entity_poly.pdbx_seq_one_letter_code
_entity_poly.pdbx_strand_id
1 'polypeptide(L)'
;MEINSLKENASFGKIRRSIITSFALTFIFAILLAIGINLTTNLREYESSIINLAGRQRMLSQKIAKNIYYLQTSEQNQIEISEDVALWSAVHMGFQNGNEALNIPKIENKTVDSILRAISPYQENIQLISKQLNLANLSKAELRELSIWERKYLAGMDQMVEALQLHIDNTIGNLTYVLGTLTFLFLIFIWLLYHFFIKPIIDSVGVLSKNMESQSRHLASILENTSDRIWTVDKNYMLIAYNSVFAKGRLDDGGIAPIK
;
A
#
# COMPACT_ATOMS: atom_id res chain seq x y z
N MET A 1 15.44 -9.44 50.23
CA MET A 1 14.23 -10.29 50.19
C MET A 1 13.33 -9.85 49.03
N GLU A 2 13.87 -9.77 47.81
CA GLU A 2 13.18 -9.12 46.66
C GLU A 2 13.25 -9.91 45.34
N ILE A 3 13.92 -11.07 45.32
CA ILE A 3 14.14 -11.84 44.07
C ILE A 3 13.08 -12.95 43.87
N ASN A 4 12.28 -13.26 44.91
CA ASN A 4 11.30 -14.36 44.85
C ASN A 4 9.88 -13.95 44.40
N SER A 5 9.53 -12.67 44.33
CA SER A 5 8.17 -12.23 43.95
C SER A 5 7.92 -12.20 42.44
N LEU A 6 8.98 -12.26 41.61
CA LEU A 6 8.86 -12.25 40.14
C LEU A 6 8.53 -13.63 39.54
N LYS A 7 8.64 -14.72 40.30
CA LYS A 7 8.59 -16.09 39.78
C LYS A 7 7.24 -16.80 39.91
N GLU A 8 6.31 -16.23 40.67
CA GLU A 8 5.07 -16.93 41.08
C GLU A 8 3.82 -16.59 40.25
N ASN A 9 3.95 -15.74 39.22
CA ASN A 9 2.80 -15.16 38.53
C ASN A 9 2.61 -15.58 37.07
N ALA A 10 3.42 -16.52 36.57
CA ALA A 10 3.33 -17.05 35.21
C ALA A 10 2.10 -17.97 35.09
N SER A 11 1.11 -17.53 34.32
CA SER A 11 -0.11 -18.31 34.02
C SER A 11 -0.31 -18.36 32.51
N PHE A 12 -0.71 -19.53 31.99
CA PHE A 12 -1.10 -19.71 30.59
C PHE A 12 -2.08 -18.64 30.09
N GLY A 13 -3.00 -18.18 30.95
CA GLY A 13 -3.95 -17.12 30.62
C GLY A 13 -3.30 -15.75 30.37
N LYS A 14 -2.29 -15.39 31.17
CA LYS A 14 -1.53 -14.12 31.00
C LYS A 14 -0.66 -14.17 29.74
N ILE A 15 0.01 -15.29 29.50
CA ILE A 15 0.82 -15.52 28.29
C ILE A 15 -0.06 -15.41 27.03
N ARG A 16 -1.20 -16.11 27.01
CA ARG A 16 -2.14 -16.07 25.89
C ARG A 16 -2.63 -14.65 25.59
N ARG A 17 -3.01 -13.89 26.63
CA ARG A 17 -3.44 -12.49 26.45
C ARG A 17 -2.32 -11.64 25.86
N SER A 18 -1.10 -11.76 26.38
CA SER A 18 0.07 -11.02 25.89
C SER A 18 0.37 -11.30 24.41
N ILE A 19 0.34 -12.57 24.00
CA ILE A 19 0.51 -13.00 22.60
C ILE A 19 -0.58 -12.39 21.71
N ILE A 20 -1.86 -12.51 22.09
CA ILE A 20 -2.96 -11.96 21.30
C ILE A 20 -2.82 -10.44 21.16
N THR A 21 -2.47 -9.73 22.24
CA THR A 21 -2.27 -8.27 22.19
C THR A 21 -1.10 -7.88 21.29
N SER A 22 0.04 -8.57 21.33
CA SER A 22 1.19 -8.24 20.48
C SER A 22 0.88 -8.48 19.00
N PHE A 23 0.19 -9.56 18.67
CA PHE A 23 -0.25 -9.83 17.29
C PHE A 23 -1.26 -8.80 16.81
N ALA A 24 -2.27 -8.47 17.63
CA ALA A 24 -3.27 -7.47 17.28
C ALA A 24 -2.64 -6.09 17.00
N LEU A 25 -1.74 -5.63 17.87
CA LEU A 25 -1.06 -4.35 17.68
C LEU A 25 -0.18 -4.35 16.43
N THR A 26 0.57 -5.43 16.19
CA THR A 26 1.41 -5.56 14.99
C THR A 26 0.55 -5.52 13.72
N PHE A 27 -0.60 -6.20 13.74
CA PHE A 27 -1.52 -6.25 12.61
C PHE A 27 -2.15 -4.89 12.30
N ILE A 28 -2.57 -4.14 13.33
CA ILE A 28 -3.08 -2.77 13.17
C ILE A 28 -2.02 -1.87 12.53
N PHE A 29 -0.78 -1.94 13.00
CA PHE A 29 0.31 -1.14 12.44
C PHE A 29 0.59 -1.51 10.98
N ALA A 30 0.60 -2.82 10.67
CA ALA A 30 0.78 -3.30 9.30
C ALA A 30 -0.33 -2.79 8.36
N ILE A 31 -1.59 -2.77 8.81
CA ILE A 31 -2.70 -2.19 8.06
C ILE A 31 -2.48 -0.70 7.81
N LEU A 32 -2.10 0.07 8.83
CA LEU A 32 -1.86 1.51 8.69
C LEU A 32 -0.75 1.80 7.66
N LEU A 33 0.34 1.04 7.69
CA LEU A 33 1.42 1.13 6.70
C LEU A 33 0.94 0.75 5.30
N ALA A 34 0.19 -0.35 5.16
CA ALA A 34 -0.34 -0.79 3.88
C ALA A 34 -1.28 0.25 3.25
N ILE A 35 -2.16 0.86 4.06
CA ILE A 35 -3.05 1.94 3.62
C ILE A 35 -2.21 3.15 3.19
N GLY A 36 -1.22 3.58 3.99
CA GLY A 36 -0.36 4.72 3.66
C GLY A 36 0.42 4.53 2.35
N ILE A 37 0.95 3.33 2.12
CA ILE A 37 1.61 2.95 0.86
C ILE A 37 0.62 3.01 -0.29
N ASN A 38 -0.55 2.38 -0.16
CA ASN A 38 -1.55 2.33 -1.22
C ASN A 38 -2.05 3.72 -1.63
N LEU A 39 -2.36 4.58 -0.64
CA LEU A 39 -2.76 5.97 -0.89
C LEU A 39 -1.68 6.74 -1.66
N THR A 40 -0.42 6.62 -1.24
CA THR A 40 0.69 7.31 -1.90
C THR A 40 0.85 6.83 -3.35
N THR A 41 0.81 5.52 -3.60
CA THR A 41 0.95 4.94 -4.94
C THR A 41 -0.20 5.35 -5.87
N ASN A 42 -1.44 5.25 -5.40
CA ASN A 42 -2.61 5.63 -6.21
C ASN A 42 -2.56 7.11 -6.58
N LEU A 43 -2.18 7.98 -5.65
CA LEU A 43 -1.96 9.40 -5.93
C LEU A 43 -0.87 9.60 -6.97
N ARG A 44 0.27 8.89 -6.90
CA ARG A 44 1.33 8.99 -7.91
C ARG A 44 0.86 8.62 -9.32
N GLU A 45 0.14 7.50 -9.43
CA GLU A 45 -0.33 6.99 -10.72
C GLU A 45 -1.34 7.95 -11.36
N TYR A 46 -2.30 8.37 -10.54
CA TYR A 46 -3.32 9.35 -10.92
C TYR A 46 -2.69 10.65 -11.43
N GLU A 47 -1.77 11.24 -10.68
CA GLU A 47 -1.10 12.50 -11.03
C GLU A 47 -0.19 12.35 -12.28
N SER A 48 0.49 11.22 -12.43
CA SER A 48 1.30 10.93 -13.63
C SER A 48 0.44 10.86 -14.89
N SER A 49 -0.80 10.39 -14.80
CA SER A 49 -1.71 10.34 -15.94
C SER A 49 -2.08 11.74 -16.44
N ILE A 50 -2.27 12.70 -15.53
CA ILE A 50 -2.62 14.09 -15.84
C ILE A 50 -1.44 14.80 -16.50
N ILE A 51 -0.22 14.66 -15.97
CA ILE A 51 0.98 15.22 -16.62
C ILE A 51 1.12 14.69 -18.05
N ASN A 52 0.89 13.40 -18.26
CA ASN A 52 0.98 12.78 -19.57
C ASN A 52 -0.07 13.35 -20.53
N LEU A 53 -1.32 13.53 -20.08
CA LEU A 53 -2.37 14.19 -20.87
C LEU A 53 -1.98 15.62 -21.24
N ALA A 54 -1.44 16.40 -20.30
CA ALA A 54 -0.96 17.76 -20.56
C ALA A 54 0.22 17.75 -21.56
N GLY A 55 1.12 16.77 -21.45
CA GLY A 55 2.15 16.50 -22.44
C GLY A 55 1.59 16.24 -23.84
N ARG A 56 0.54 15.41 -23.94
CA ARG A 56 -0.16 15.15 -25.21
C ARG A 56 -0.82 16.41 -25.78
N GLN A 57 -1.34 17.31 -24.95
CA GLN A 57 -1.91 18.58 -25.44
C GLN A 57 -0.89 19.44 -26.19
N ARG A 58 0.35 19.52 -25.70
CA ARG A 58 1.46 20.23 -26.38
C ARG A 58 1.77 19.61 -27.74
N MET A 59 1.84 18.28 -27.78
CA MET A 59 2.08 17.54 -29.02
C MET A 59 0.93 17.73 -30.01
N LEU A 60 -0.33 17.66 -29.55
CA LEU A 60 -1.50 17.84 -30.39
C LEU A 60 -1.59 19.28 -30.94
N SER A 61 -1.35 20.31 -30.13
CA SER A 61 -1.38 21.70 -30.62
C SER A 61 -0.37 21.92 -31.75
N GLN A 62 0.83 21.38 -31.60
CA GLN A 62 1.88 21.42 -32.63
C GLN A 62 1.50 20.58 -33.86
N LYS A 63 1.01 19.35 -33.66
CA LYS A 63 0.61 18.43 -34.74
C LYS A 63 -0.51 19.05 -35.59
N ILE A 64 -1.53 19.61 -34.95
CA ILE A 64 -2.66 20.29 -35.59
C ILE A 64 -2.14 21.46 -36.45
N ALA A 65 -1.36 22.36 -35.87
CA ALA A 65 -0.82 23.50 -36.60
C ALA A 65 0.03 23.04 -37.80
N LYS A 66 0.93 22.08 -37.57
CA LYS A 66 1.82 21.54 -38.61
C LYS A 66 1.03 20.93 -39.77
N ASN A 67 -0.01 20.15 -39.48
CA ASN A 67 -0.85 19.53 -40.50
C ASN A 67 -1.67 20.57 -41.28
N ILE A 68 -2.18 21.61 -40.62
CA ILE A 68 -2.84 22.74 -41.31
C ILE A 68 -1.85 23.44 -42.27
N TYR A 69 -0.59 23.64 -41.85
CA TYR A 69 0.45 24.18 -42.73
C TYR A 69 0.75 23.26 -43.93
N TYR A 70 0.83 21.95 -43.72
CA TYR A 70 1.07 21.00 -44.82
C TYR A 70 -0.06 20.96 -45.84
N LEU A 71 -1.32 21.12 -45.40
CA LEU A 71 -2.49 21.20 -46.29
C LEU A 71 -2.43 22.36 -47.27
N GLN A 72 -1.66 23.41 -47.00
CA GLN A 72 -1.48 24.53 -47.93
C GLN A 72 -0.64 24.16 -49.17
N THR A 73 0.07 23.02 -49.10
CA THR A 73 1.05 22.60 -50.10
C THR A 73 0.77 21.20 -50.67
N SER A 74 -0.21 20.48 -50.10
CA SER A 74 -0.55 19.11 -50.49
C SER A 74 -2.02 18.81 -50.21
N GLU A 75 -2.64 17.98 -51.05
CA GLU A 75 -4.01 17.49 -50.86
C GLU A 75 -4.04 16.35 -49.82
N GLN A 76 -3.64 16.64 -48.59
CA GLN A 76 -3.69 15.67 -47.49
C GLN A 76 -5.10 15.56 -46.88
N ASN A 77 -5.36 14.47 -46.18
CA ASN A 77 -6.69 14.13 -45.66
C ASN A 77 -7.08 15.02 -44.47
N GLN A 78 -8.04 15.93 -44.67
CA GLN A 78 -8.59 16.83 -43.63
C GLN A 78 -9.21 16.07 -42.44
N ILE A 79 -9.56 14.80 -42.62
CA ILE A 79 -10.17 13.93 -41.60
C ILE A 79 -9.25 13.80 -40.37
N GLU A 80 -7.94 13.58 -40.55
CA GLU A 80 -7.00 13.38 -39.43
C GLU A 80 -6.90 14.62 -38.52
N ILE A 81 -6.96 15.82 -39.10
CA ILE A 81 -6.91 17.08 -38.34
C ILE A 81 -8.15 17.22 -37.46
N SER A 82 -9.33 16.86 -37.99
CA SER A 82 -10.58 16.97 -37.25
C SER A 82 -10.62 16.03 -36.04
N GLU A 83 -10.06 14.83 -36.14
CA GLU A 83 -9.93 13.88 -35.03
C GLU A 83 -8.95 14.40 -33.96
N ASP A 84 -7.78 14.89 -34.38
CA ASP A 84 -6.78 15.46 -33.46
C ASP A 84 -7.35 16.67 -32.71
N VAL A 85 -8.07 17.56 -33.40
CA VAL A 85 -8.74 18.73 -32.80
C VAL A 85 -9.84 18.31 -31.84
N ALA A 86 -10.63 17.29 -32.19
CA ALA A 86 -11.70 16.79 -31.33
C ALA A 86 -11.13 16.23 -30.02
N LEU A 87 -10.09 15.39 -30.10
CA LEU A 87 -9.40 14.85 -28.93
C LEU A 87 -8.76 15.96 -28.09
N TRP A 88 -8.05 16.90 -28.74
CA TRP A 88 -7.44 18.05 -28.08
C TRP A 88 -8.48 18.89 -27.32
N SER A 89 -9.60 19.21 -27.96
CA SER A 89 -10.68 19.97 -27.33
C SER A 89 -11.34 19.20 -26.17
N ALA A 90 -11.56 17.90 -26.33
CA ALA A 90 -12.18 17.06 -25.30
C ALA A 90 -11.32 16.98 -24.03
N VAL A 91 -9.99 16.87 -24.19
CA VAL A 91 -9.05 16.88 -23.06
C VAL A 91 -8.95 18.26 -22.42
N HIS A 92 -8.89 19.34 -23.21
CA HIS A 92 -8.88 20.72 -22.68
C HIS A 92 -10.12 21.02 -21.82
N MET A 93 -11.30 20.64 -22.29
CA MET A 93 -12.55 20.74 -21.51
C MET A 93 -12.53 19.83 -20.28
N GLY A 94 -11.96 18.62 -20.42
CA GLY A 94 -11.77 17.70 -19.31
C GLY A 94 -10.94 18.31 -18.18
N PHE A 95 -9.89 19.06 -18.50
CA PHE A 95 -9.10 19.76 -17.48
C PHE A 95 -9.89 20.86 -16.75
N GLN A 96 -10.82 21.53 -17.42
CA GLN A 96 -11.62 22.61 -16.81
C GLN A 96 -12.75 22.07 -15.92
N ASN A 97 -13.44 21.02 -16.37
CA ASN A 97 -14.72 20.61 -15.81
C ASN A 97 -14.71 19.18 -15.24
N GLY A 98 -13.67 18.41 -15.52
CA GLY A 98 -13.70 16.95 -15.40
C GLY A 98 -14.37 16.29 -16.61
N ASN A 99 -14.03 15.02 -16.83
CA ASN A 99 -14.57 14.13 -17.85
C ASN A 99 -14.36 12.67 -17.42
N GLU A 100 -15.43 12.03 -16.93
CA GLU A 100 -15.39 10.64 -16.48
C GLU A 100 -15.06 9.65 -17.61
N ALA A 101 -15.55 9.91 -18.84
CA ALA A 101 -15.30 9.04 -19.98
C ALA A 101 -13.83 8.99 -20.39
N LEU A 102 -13.09 10.08 -20.18
CA LEU A 102 -11.65 10.16 -20.41
C LEU A 102 -10.82 9.90 -19.14
N ASN A 103 -11.48 9.57 -18.03
CA ASN A 103 -10.86 9.44 -16.70
C ASN A 103 -10.03 10.67 -16.30
N ILE A 104 -10.54 11.87 -16.64
CA ILE A 104 -9.93 13.16 -16.30
C ILE A 104 -10.78 13.79 -15.21
N PRO A 105 -10.45 13.68 -13.93
CA PRO A 105 -11.15 14.46 -12.92
C PRO A 105 -10.75 15.93 -13.00
N LYS A 106 -11.56 16.76 -12.34
CA LYS A 106 -11.31 18.18 -12.25
C LYS A 106 -10.05 18.44 -11.41
N ILE A 107 -9.14 19.24 -11.96
CA ILE A 107 -7.89 19.59 -11.26
C ILE A 107 -8.19 20.72 -10.27
N GLU A 108 -8.08 20.44 -8.97
CA GLU A 108 -8.30 21.45 -7.91
C GLU A 108 -7.04 22.28 -7.64
N ASN A 109 -6.58 23.03 -8.64
CA ASN A 109 -5.39 23.87 -8.51
C ASN A 109 -5.62 25.25 -9.13
N LYS A 110 -5.62 26.29 -8.28
CA LYS A 110 -5.87 27.68 -8.70
C LYS A 110 -4.89 28.18 -9.77
N THR A 111 -3.64 27.74 -9.73
CA THR A 111 -2.62 28.10 -10.72
C THR A 111 -2.94 27.46 -12.06
N VAL A 112 -3.27 26.16 -12.06
CA VAL A 112 -3.69 25.43 -13.27
C VAL A 112 -4.95 26.04 -13.88
N ASP A 113 -5.96 26.34 -13.06
CA ASP A 113 -7.20 27.01 -13.49
C ASP A 113 -6.92 28.35 -14.16
N SER A 114 -6.02 29.15 -13.57
CA SER A 114 -5.65 30.45 -14.12
C SER A 114 -4.96 30.31 -15.47
N ILE A 115 -4.05 29.35 -15.62
CA ILE A 115 -3.33 29.08 -16.87
C ILE A 115 -4.31 28.59 -17.94
N LEU A 116 -5.18 27.63 -17.62
CA LEU A 116 -6.19 27.10 -18.54
C LEU A 116 -7.10 28.21 -19.07
N ARG A 117 -7.59 29.11 -18.20
CA ARG A 117 -8.38 30.27 -18.62
C ARG A 117 -7.61 31.20 -19.54
N ALA A 118 -6.32 31.41 -19.29
CA ALA A 118 -5.49 32.29 -20.11
C ALA A 118 -5.22 31.71 -21.51
N ILE A 119 -5.12 30.39 -21.65
CA ILE A 119 -4.85 29.74 -22.95
C ILE A 119 -6.11 29.32 -23.72
N SER A 120 -7.27 29.20 -23.06
CA SER A 120 -8.55 28.86 -23.70
C SER A 120 -8.87 29.67 -24.96
N PRO A 121 -8.71 31.01 -24.99
CA PRO A 121 -9.00 31.77 -26.21
C PRO A 121 -8.14 31.35 -27.41
N TYR A 122 -6.89 30.96 -27.18
CA TYR A 122 -6.01 30.46 -28.26
C TYR A 122 -6.47 29.09 -28.75
N GLN A 123 -6.92 28.23 -27.82
CA GLN A 123 -7.47 26.92 -28.14
C GLN A 123 -8.75 27.03 -28.99
N GLU A 124 -9.66 27.89 -28.58
CA GLU A 124 -10.91 28.19 -29.29
C GLU A 124 -10.63 28.74 -30.70
N ASN A 125 -9.69 29.68 -30.84
CA ASN A 125 -9.33 30.26 -32.14
C ASN A 125 -8.74 29.22 -33.12
N ILE A 126 -7.87 28.33 -32.63
CA ILE A 126 -7.32 27.22 -33.43
C ILE A 126 -8.44 26.26 -33.84
N GLN A 127 -9.35 25.95 -32.90
CA GLN A 127 -10.51 25.10 -33.17
C GLN A 127 -11.43 25.71 -34.24
N LEU A 128 -11.66 27.03 -34.19
CA LEU A 128 -12.46 27.74 -35.18
C LEU A 128 -11.82 27.69 -36.58
N ILE A 129 -10.52 27.94 -36.70
CA ILE A 129 -9.80 27.78 -37.98
C ILE A 129 -9.94 26.35 -38.49
N SER A 130 -9.75 25.35 -37.62
CA SER A 130 -9.76 23.93 -38.02
C SER A 130 -11.12 23.41 -38.52
N LYS A 131 -12.21 24.16 -38.30
CA LYS A 131 -13.56 23.83 -38.76
C LYS A 131 -13.93 24.46 -40.10
N GLN A 132 -13.05 25.29 -40.69
CA GLN A 132 -13.35 25.91 -41.97
C GLN A 132 -13.44 24.87 -43.10
N LEU A 133 -14.39 25.03 -44.02
CA LEU A 133 -14.60 24.13 -45.17
C LEU A 133 -13.40 24.07 -46.13
N ASN A 134 -12.58 25.14 -46.17
CA ASN A 134 -11.46 25.26 -47.09
C ASN A 134 -10.12 25.36 -46.36
N LEU A 135 -9.85 24.41 -45.46
CA LEU A 135 -8.59 24.34 -44.71
C LEU A 135 -7.33 24.33 -45.60
N ALA A 136 -7.44 23.90 -46.86
CA ALA A 136 -6.33 23.83 -47.81
C ALA A 136 -5.97 25.18 -48.46
N ASN A 137 -6.78 26.23 -48.29
CA ASN A 137 -6.56 27.54 -48.89
C ASN A 137 -6.69 28.67 -47.85
N LEU A 138 -5.90 28.60 -46.78
CA LEU A 138 -5.83 29.66 -45.79
C LEU A 138 -4.94 30.81 -46.28
N SER A 139 -5.30 32.05 -45.94
CA SER A 139 -4.48 33.21 -46.23
C SER A 139 -3.18 33.20 -45.41
N LYS A 140 -2.14 33.88 -45.92
CA LYS A 140 -0.89 34.08 -45.16
C LYS A 140 -1.12 34.75 -43.80
N ALA A 141 -2.15 35.59 -43.67
CA ALA A 141 -2.53 36.22 -42.42
C ALA A 141 -3.09 35.20 -41.42
N GLU A 142 -4.01 34.33 -41.85
CA GLU A 142 -4.57 33.26 -41.00
C GLU A 142 -3.50 32.28 -40.53
N LEU A 143 -2.57 31.88 -41.41
CA LEU A 143 -1.45 31.02 -41.03
C LEU A 143 -0.55 31.69 -39.97
N ARG A 144 -0.31 33.00 -40.09
CA ARG A 144 0.46 33.75 -39.10
C ARG A 144 -0.26 33.80 -37.75
N GLU A 145 -1.57 34.04 -37.73
CA GLU A 145 -2.37 34.02 -36.51
C GLU A 145 -2.39 32.64 -35.87
N LEU A 146 -2.62 31.57 -36.66
CA LEU A 146 -2.52 30.18 -36.20
C LEU A 146 -1.19 29.91 -35.50
N SER A 147 -0.08 30.37 -36.08
CA SER A 147 1.25 30.22 -35.49
C SER A 147 1.45 31.03 -34.20
N ILE A 148 0.79 32.19 -34.07
CA ILE A 148 0.84 33.00 -32.84
C ILE A 148 0.03 32.31 -31.74
N TRP A 149 -1.19 31.86 -32.04
CA TRP A 149 -2.04 31.17 -31.07
C TRP A 149 -1.44 29.85 -30.61
N GLU A 150 -0.88 29.06 -31.54
CA GLU A 150 -0.22 27.80 -31.19
C GLU A 150 0.94 28.03 -30.23
N ARG A 151 1.84 28.98 -30.52
CA ARG A 151 2.97 29.28 -29.62
C ARG A 151 2.50 29.75 -28.25
N LYS A 152 1.46 30.57 -28.18
CA LYS A 152 0.92 31.06 -26.89
C LYS A 152 0.24 29.95 -26.10
N TYR A 153 -0.50 29.07 -26.78
CA TYR A 153 -1.11 27.89 -26.17
C TYR A 153 -0.02 26.94 -25.63
N LEU A 154 0.98 26.62 -26.46
CA LEU A 154 2.10 25.76 -26.11
C LEU A 154 2.84 26.28 -24.87
N ALA A 155 3.17 27.57 -24.84
CA ALA A 155 3.85 28.19 -23.71
C ALA A 155 3.03 28.09 -22.40
N GLY A 156 1.71 28.30 -22.45
CA GLY A 156 0.89 28.11 -21.26
C GLY A 156 0.71 26.65 -20.89
N MET A 157 0.68 25.71 -21.84
CA MET A 157 0.70 24.28 -21.53
C MET A 157 2.01 23.84 -20.87
N ASP A 158 3.16 24.41 -21.28
CA ASP A 158 4.45 24.18 -20.59
C ASP A 158 4.38 24.65 -19.13
N GLN A 159 3.85 25.85 -18.89
CA GLN A 159 3.63 26.38 -17.53
C GLN A 159 2.67 25.51 -16.72
N MET A 160 1.62 24.97 -17.34
CA MET A 160 0.68 24.07 -16.69
C MET A 160 1.35 22.76 -16.28
N VAL A 161 2.16 22.16 -17.16
CA VAL A 161 2.92 20.93 -16.86
C VAL A 161 3.87 21.16 -15.68
N GLU A 162 4.56 22.30 -15.65
CA GLU A 162 5.42 22.67 -14.54
C GLU A 162 4.64 22.87 -13.23
N ALA A 163 3.51 23.59 -13.28
CA ALA A 163 2.64 23.79 -12.12
C ALA A 163 2.08 22.47 -11.56
N LEU A 164 1.71 21.54 -12.43
CA LEU A 164 1.29 20.19 -12.05
C LEU A 164 2.44 19.43 -11.39
N GLN A 165 3.62 19.41 -12.01
CA GLN A 165 4.80 18.72 -11.45
C GLN A 165 5.14 19.24 -10.05
N LEU A 166 5.15 20.57 -9.86
CA LEU A 166 5.40 21.18 -8.55
C LEU A 166 4.32 20.84 -7.52
N HIS A 167 3.05 20.78 -7.92
CA HIS A 167 1.96 20.38 -7.03
C HIS A 167 2.14 18.92 -6.56
N ILE A 168 2.52 18.05 -7.48
CA ILE A 168 2.73 16.62 -7.27
C ILE A 168 3.91 16.38 -6.35
N ASP A 169 5.05 17.03 -6.61
CA ASP A 169 6.26 16.87 -5.81
C ASP A 169 6.04 17.33 -4.36
N ASN A 170 5.31 18.42 -4.15
CA ASN A 170 4.97 18.91 -2.81
C ASN A 170 4.00 17.97 -2.08
N THR A 171 2.96 17.49 -2.75
CA THR A 171 1.96 16.60 -2.15
C THR A 171 2.54 15.23 -1.82
N ILE A 172 3.25 14.61 -2.77
CA ILE A 172 3.86 13.29 -2.62
C ILE A 172 5.08 13.33 -1.69
N GLY A 173 5.87 14.42 -1.74
CA GLY A 173 7.04 14.59 -0.89
C GLY A 173 6.69 14.53 0.59
N ASN A 174 5.65 15.25 1.01
CA ASN A 174 5.16 15.24 2.39
C ASN A 174 4.66 13.85 2.81
N LEU A 175 3.87 13.17 1.97
CA LEU A 175 3.38 11.82 2.25
C LEU A 175 4.52 10.79 2.38
N THR A 176 5.53 10.89 1.52
CA THR A 176 6.70 10.01 1.56
C THR A 176 7.49 10.21 2.86
N TYR A 177 7.65 11.46 3.32
CA TYR A 177 8.30 11.78 4.60
C TYR A 177 7.53 11.24 5.81
N VAL A 178 6.20 11.41 5.81
CA VAL A 178 5.32 10.87 6.87
C VAL A 178 5.41 9.35 6.92
N LEU A 179 5.36 8.67 5.77
CA LEU A 179 5.46 7.21 5.68
C LEU A 179 6.83 6.71 6.16
N GLY A 180 7.92 7.40 5.79
CA GLY A 180 9.27 7.08 6.26
C GLY A 180 9.37 7.20 7.78
N THR A 181 8.80 8.27 8.34
CA THR A 181 8.73 8.47 9.80
C THR A 181 7.92 7.38 10.49
N LEU A 182 6.75 7.02 9.95
CA LEU A 182 5.91 5.96 10.49
C LEU A 182 6.60 4.58 10.42
N THR A 183 7.34 4.31 9.34
CA THR A 183 8.13 3.08 9.19
C THR A 183 9.25 3.02 10.22
N PHE A 184 9.94 4.13 10.46
CA PHE A 184 10.96 4.21 11.51
C PHE A 184 10.35 3.96 12.90
N LEU A 185 9.20 4.58 13.20
CA LEU A 185 8.45 4.33 14.44
C LEU A 185 8.00 2.87 14.55
N PHE A 186 7.66 2.21 13.44
CA PHE A 186 7.32 0.79 13.44
C PHE A 186 8.48 -0.09 13.90
N LEU A 187 9.70 0.22 13.46
CA LEU A 187 10.89 -0.54 13.84
C LEU A 187 11.17 -0.39 15.34
N ILE A 188 11.05 0.84 15.86
CA ILE A 188 11.13 1.10 17.30
C ILE A 188 10.02 0.34 18.04
N PHE A 189 8.81 0.34 17.49
CA PHE A 189 7.67 -0.36 18.06
C PHE A 189 7.89 -1.88 18.12
N ILE A 190 8.45 -2.50 17.09
CA ILE A 190 8.83 -3.92 17.10
C ILE A 190 9.87 -4.20 18.19
N TRP A 191 10.88 -3.33 18.30
CA TRP A 191 11.91 -3.46 19.33
C TRP A 191 11.29 -3.39 20.75
N LEU A 192 10.36 -2.46 20.98
CA LEU A 192 9.60 -2.36 22.22
C LEU A 192 8.74 -3.60 22.46
N LEU A 193 8.01 -4.08 21.45
CA LEU A 193 7.20 -5.32 21.56
C LEU A 193 8.07 -6.51 21.98
N TYR A 194 9.26 -6.64 21.41
CA TYR A 194 10.17 -7.71 21.81
C TYR A 194 10.53 -7.61 23.29
N HIS A 195 10.93 -6.43 23.75
CA HIS A 195 11.37 -6.23 25.13
C HIS A 195 10.24 -6.38 26.16
N PHE A 196 9.06 -5.80 25.87
CA PHE A 196 7.95 -5.72 26.81
C PHE A 196 6.97 -6.90 26.76
N PHE A 197 6.86 -7.58 25.62
CA PHE A 197 5.90 -8.69 25.44
C PHE A 197 6.63 -10.01 25.22
N ILE A 198 7.46 -10.10 24.18
CA ILE A 198 8.03 -11.38 23.74
C ILE A 198 9.01 -11.96 24.77
N LYS A 199 9.93 -11.15 25.30
CA LYS A 199 10.90 -11.61 26.31
C LYS A 199 10.20 -12.13 27.59
N PRO A 200 9.25 -11.39 28.21
CA PRO A 200 8.48 -11.92 29.34
C PRO A 200 7.68 -13.19 29.04
N ILE A 201 7.17 -13.34 27.82
CA ILE A 201 6.50 -14.57 27.38
C ILE A 201 7.49 -15.74 27.40
N ILE A 202 8.66 -15.59 26.78
CA ILE A 202 9.69 -16.63 26.72
C ILE A 202 10.09 -17.06 28.13
N ASP A 203 10.35 -16.09 29.02
CA ASP A 203 10.73 -16.36 30.41
C ASP A 203 9.61 -17.08 31.17
N SER A 204 8.36 -16.65 30.98
CA SER A 204 7.19 -17.25 31.63
C SER A 204 6.94 -18.69 31.16
N VAL A 205 7.08 -18.96 29.86
CA VAL A 205 6.97 -20.32 29.28
C VAL A 205 8.09 -21.20 29.82
N GLY A 206 9.32 -20.68 29.93
CA GLY A 206 10.45 -21.40 30.50
C GLY A 206 10.23 -21.81 31.96
N VAL A 207 9.69 -20.91 32.79
CA VAL A 207 9.34 -21.22 34.19
C VAL A 207 8.23 -22.27 34.26
N LEU A 208 7.19 -22.13 33.45
CA LEU A 208 6.05 -23.05 33.45
C LEU A 208 6.45 -24.46 33.01
N SER A 209 7.30 -24.58 31.99
CA SER A 209 7.88 -25.84 31.55
C SER A 209 8.69 -26.52 32.66
N LYS A 210 9.56 -25.77 33.35
CA LYS A 210 10.34 -26.29 34.50
C LYS A 210 9.45 -26.75 35.65
N ASN A 211 8.39 -26.00 35.95
CA ASN A 211 7.43 -26.37 37.00
C ASN A 211 6.68 -27.66 36.64
N MET A 212 6.25 -27.82 35.38
CA MET A 212 5.61 -29.04 34.91
C MET A 212 6.55 -30.25 35.02
N GLU A 213 7.82 -30.09 34.64
CA GLU A 213 8.81 -31.16 34.77
C GLU A 213 9.07 -31.52 36.25
N SER A 214 9.14 -30.52 37.13
CA SER A 214 9.30 -30.75 38.58
C SER A 214 8.08 -31.44 39.19
N GLN A 215 6.87 -31.06 38.79
CA GLN A 215 5.63 -31.72 39.23
C GLN A 215 5.59 -33.18 38.75
N SER A 216 5.97 -33.44 37.50
CA SER A 216 6.07 -34.80 36.96
C SER A 216 7.06 -35.66 37.74
N ARG A 217 8.25 -35.13 38.04
CA ARG A 217 9.25 -35.83 38.88
C ARG A 217 8.77 -36.07 40.30
N HIS A 218 8.09 -35.09 40.90
CA HIS A 218 7.55 -35.24 42.25
C HIS A 218 6.47 -36.33 42.32
N LEU A 219 5.53 -36.36 41.38
CA LEU A 219 4.53 -37.43 41.29
C LEU A 219 5.18 -38.81 41.10
N ALA A 220 6.18 -38.90 40.21
CA ALA A 220 6.95 -40.13 40.04
C ALA A 220 7.61 -40.57 41.37
N SER A 221 8.21 -39.65 42.14
CA SER A 221 8.80 -39.98 43.43
C SER A 221 7.78 -40.47 44.47
N ILE A 222 6.56 -39.92 44.47
CA ILE A 222 5.48 -40.38 45.36
C ILE A 222 5.05 -41.80 44.99
N LEU A 223 4.88 -42.08 43.69
CA LEU A 223 4.51 -43.40 43.18
C LEU A 223 5.57 -44.45 43.50
N GLU A 224 6.86 -44.09 43.44
CA GLU A 224 7.96 -45.01 43.75
C GLU A 224 8.17 -45.24 45.25
N ASN A 225 7.67 -44.36 46.13
CA ASN A 225 7.88 -44.47 47.58
C ASN A 225 6.86 -45.38 48.30
N THR A 226 5.98 -46.06 47.57
CA THR A 226 5.02 -47.02 48.13
C THR A 226 5.39 -48.45 47.76
N SER A 227 5.12 -49.39 48.68
CA SER A 227 5.22 -50.83 48.44
C SER A 227 4.02 -51.40 47.69
N ASP A 228 2.97 -50.62 47.50
CA ASP A 228 1.77 -51.07 46.77
C ASP A 228 2.00 -51.01 45.27
N ARG A 229 1.37 -51.93 44.54
CA ARG A 229 1.36 -51.92 43.07
C ARG A 229 0.44 -50.79 42.60
N ILE A 230 1.00 -49.65 42.15
CA ILE A 230 0.21 -48.51 41.67
C ILE A 230 0.36 -48.38 40.15
N TRP A 231 -0.77 -48.25 39.48
CA TRP A 231 -0.85 -47.90 38.07
C TRP A 231 -2.05 -47.01 37.79
N THR A 232 -1.99 -46.24 36.72
CA THR A 232 -3.10 -45.43 36.22
C THR A 232 -3.29 -45.65 34.73
N VAL A 233 -4.54 -45.59 34.28
CA VAL A 233 -4.92 -45.76 32.87
C VAL A 233 -5.69 -44.55 32.36
N ASP A 234 -5.65 -44.31 31.06
CA ASP A 234 -6.44 -43.28 30.40
C ASP A 234 -7.88 -43.72 30.16
N LYS A 235 -8.68 -42.85 29.53
CA LYS A 235 -10.07 -43.15 29.17
C LYS A 235 -10.22 -44.30 28.16
N ASN A 236 -9.11 -44.69 27.52
CA ASN A 236 -9.04 -45.79 26.56
C ASN A 236 -8.40 -47.04 27.17
N TYR A 237 -8.27 -47.10 28.51
CA TYR A 237 -7.64 -48.21 29.25
C TYR A 237 -6.14 -48.41 28.95
N MET A 238 -5.48 -47.40 28.37
CA MET A 238 -4.03 -47.41 28.13
C MET A 238 -3.29 -46.96 29.38
N LEU A 239 -2.21 -47.67 29.72
CA LEU A 239 -1.37 -47.36 30.88
C LEU A 239 -0.70 -45.98 30.72
N ILE A 240 -0.94 -45.06 31.66
CA ILE A 240 -0.36 -43.71 31.66
C ILE A 240 0.87 -43.63 32.57
N ALA A 241 0.76 -44.18 33.77
CA ALA A 241 1.83 -44.17 34.76
C ALA A 241 1.76 -45.43 35.63
N TYR A 242 2.92 -45.87 36.11
CA TYR A 242 3.06 -47.00 37.02
C TYR A 242 4.34 -46.84 37.84
N ASN A 243 4.40 -47.49 39.01
CA ASN A 243 5.62 -47.55 39.81
C ASN A 243 6.42 -48.83 39.52
N SER A 244 7.69 -48.84 39.94
CA SER A 244 8.58 -50.00 39.76
C SER A 244 8.03 -51.28 40.39
N VAL A 245 7.29 -51.18 41.50
CA VAL A 245 6.67 -52.33 42.18
C VAL A 245 5.58 -52.99 41.32
N PHE A 246 4.72 -52.21 40.67
CA PHE A 246 3.75 -52.74 39.70
C PHE A 246 4.44 -53.40 38.51
N ALA A 247 5.49 -52.77 37.96
CA ALA A 247 6.24 -53.32 36.83
C ALA A 247 6.89 -54.67 37.16
N LYS A 248 7.51 -54.77 38.35
CA LYS A 248 8.11 -56.00 38.85
C LYS A 248 7.06 -57.07 39.14
N GLY A 249 5.99 -56.71 39.83
CA GLY A 249 4.89 -57.64 40.12
C GLY A 249 4.26 -58.24 38.87
N ARG A 250 4.13 -57.46 37.78
CA ARG A 250 3.61 -57.96 36.51
C ARG A 250 4.54 -58.98 35.84
N LEU A 251 5.86 -58.81 35.97
CA LEU A 251 6.85 -59.79 35.51
C LEU A 251 6.81 -61.07 36.35
N ASP A 252 6.71 -60.92 37.68
CA ASP A 252 6.63 -62.04 38.62
C ASP A 252 5.37 -62.89 38.38
N ASP A 253 4.26 -62.27 37.98
CA ASP A 253 3.01 -62.93 37.62
C ASP A 253 3.03 -63.56 36.20
N GLY A 254 4.19 -63.60 35.53
CA GLY A 254 4.38 -64.19 34.19
C GLY A 254 3.94 -63.29 33.02
N GLY A 255 3.66 -62.02 33.28
CA GLY A 255 3.32 -61.02 32.28
C GLY A 255 4.55 -60.32 31.66
N ILE A 256 4.31 -59.50 30.65
CA ILE A 256 5.36 -58.68 30.02
C ILE A 256 5.48 -57.36 30.80
N ALA A 257 6.71 -56.88 31.01
CA ALA A 257 6.95 -55.56 31.58
C ALA A 257 6.19 -54.49 30.79
N PRO A 258 5.49 -53.56 31.46
CA PRO A 258 4.85 -52.45 30.77
C PRO A 258 5.90 -51.62 30.03
N ILE A 259 5.65 -51.34 28.75
CA ILE A 259 6.49 -50.48 27.92
C ILE A 259 6.07 -49.04 28.20
N LYS A 260 7.05 -48.17 28.44
CA LYS A 260 6.83 -46.75 28.70
C LYS A 260 6.52 -45.99 27.41
#